data_AF-A0A843HUX8-F1
#
_entry.id   AF-A0A843HUX8-F1
#
_cell.length_a   1.000
_cell.length_b   1.000
_cell.length_c   1.000
_cell.angle_alpha   90.00
_cell.angle_beta   90.00
_cell.angle_gamma   90.00
#
_symmetry.space_group_name_H-M   'P 1'
#
loop_
_entity.id
_entity.type
_entity.pdbx_description
1 polymer ?
#
loop_
_entity_poly.entity_id
_entity_poly.type
_entity_poly.pdbx_seq_one_letter_code
_entity_poly.pdbx_strand_id
1 'polypeptide(L)'
;MSRKTKAELLAEYKAIAKRADRRLRNLEKAAEARPYYKTATEWAYARAMKDIEARFGEGVTRFDRRLPKKATRLQIIAAISDVQTFIDSPTSSLSGIKNVYEKRTKTINDKYGTDFKWEDLADLLSSGQYDKLANTYGSQTTWKTIGEMQKKKKEIAEEMNLISSTHKRISSKDESAINKEIVRRLSENGLTLEGLI
;
A
#
# COMPACT_ATOMS: atom_id res chain seq x y z
N MET A 1 -18.01 13.37 40.39
CA MET A 1 -18.09 13.79 38.96
C MET A 1 -19.54 14.13 38.64
N SER A 2 -19.82 15.36 38.21
CA SER A 2 -21.18 15.76 37.81
C SER A 2 -21.65 14.91 36.62
N ARG A 3 -22.87 14.35 36.69
CA ARG A 3 -23.46 13.59 35.58
C ARG A 3 -23.87 14.58 34.49
N LYS A 4 -23.22 14.50 33.32
CA LYS A 4 -23.57 15.31 32.13
C LYS A 4 -25.07 15.35 31.88
N THR A 5 -25.68 16.47 31.53
CA THR A 5 -27.11 16.53 31.19
C THR A 5 -27.40 15.82 29.85
N LYS A 6 -28.69 15.56 29.55
CA LYS A 6 -29.07 15.01 28.23
C LYS A 6 -28.66 15.94 27.09
N ALA A 7 -28.76 17.26 27.29
CA ALA A 7 -28.35 18.26 26.31
C ALA A 7 -26.84 18.23 26.06
N GLU A 8 -26.04 18.11 27.12
CA GLU A 8 -24.58 17.98 27.01
C GLU A 8 -24.17 16.72 26.25
N LEU A 9 -24.82 15.58 26.52
CA LEU A 9 -24.57 14.33 25.79
C LEU A 9 -24.93 14.43 24.31
N LEU A 10 -26.03 15.12 23.96
CA LEU A 10 -26.40 15.35 22.57
C LEU A 10 -25.40 16.27 21.84
N ALA A 11 -24.90 17.29 22.52
CA ALA A 11 -23.87 18.19 21.98
C ALA A 11 -22.54 17.44 21.74
N GLU A 12 -22.13 16.61 22.70
CA GLU A 12 -20.96 15.74 22.60
C GLU A 12 -21.07 14.78 21.42
N TYR A 13 -22.18 14.04 21.33
CA TYR A 13 -22.46 13.14 20.21
C TYR A 13 -22.35 13.86 18.86
N LYS A 14 -22.96 15.04 18.71
CA LYS A 14 -22.89 15.83 17.47
C LYS A 14 -21.46 16.21 17.11
N ALA A 15 -20.66 16.61 18.10
CA ALA A 15 -19.27 17.01 17.87
C ALA A 15 -18.40 15.84 17.37
N ILE A 16 -18.51 14.67 18.00
CA ILE A 16 -17.75 13.48 17.61
C ILE A 16 -18.26 12.87 16.30
N ALA A 17 -19.58 12.86 16.07
CA ALA A 17 -20.17 12.38 14.82
C ALA A 17 -19.67 13.17 13.60
N LYS A 18 -19.63 14.50 13.72
CA LYS A 18 -19.07 15.37 12.67
C LYS A 18 -17.59 15.09 12.40
N ARG A 19 -16.82 14.75 13.44
CA ARG A 19 -15.40 14.37 13.30
C ARG A 19 -15.25 13.02 12.61
N ALA A 20 -16.07 12.03 12.98
CA ALA A 20 -16.09 10.71 12.36
C ALA A 20 -16.48 10.79 10.87
N ASP A 21 -17.50 11.57 10.52
CA ASP A 21 -17.91 11.78 9.14
C ASP A 21 -16.84 12.46 8.29
N ARG A 22 -16.11 13.44 8.86
CA ARG A 22 -14.97 14.04 8.16
C ARG A 22 -13.89 12.99 7.86
N ARG A 23 -13.62 12.09 8.81
CA ARG A 23 -12.68 10.99 8.62
C ARG A 23 -13.15 10.06 7.52
N LEU A 24 -14.40 9.61 7.55
CA LEU A 24 -14.99 8.78 6.48
C LEU A 24 -14.84 9.42 5.10
N ARG A 25 -15.21 10.71 4.95
CA ARG A 25 -15.04 11.43 3.68
C ARG A 25 -13.59 11.50 3.21
N ASN A 26 -12.65 11.68 4.13
CA ASN A 26 -11.23 11.68 3.79
C ASN A 26 -10.75 10.29 3.33
N LEU A 27 -11.26 9.22 3.94
CA LEU A 27 -10.96 7.85 3.52
C LEU A 27 -11.54 7.56 2.14
N GLU A 28 -12.80 7.93 1.90
CA GLU A 28 -13.48 7.80 0.59
C GLU A 28 -12.72 8.54 -0.50
N LYS A 29 -12.40 9.82 -0.28
CA LYS A 29 -11.63 10.62 -1.23
C LYS A 29 -10.25 10.02 -1.51
N ALA A 30 -9.59 9.46 -0.50
CA ALA A 30 -8.30 8.80 -0.69
C ALA A 30 -8.43 7.50 -1.48
N ALA A 31 -9.47 6.69 -1.20
CA ALA A 31 -9.76 5.47 -1.93
C ALA A 31 -10.10 5.73 -3.40
N GLU A 32 -10.83 6.81 -3.70
CA GLU A 32 -11.10 7.26 -5.07
C GLU A 32 -9.82 7.72 -5.78
N ALA A 33 -8.96 8.47 -5.08
CA ALA A 33 -7.75 9.04 -5.67
C ALA A 33 -6.61 8.02 -5.87
N ARG A 34 -6.54 6.98 -5.04
CA ARG A 34 -5.40 6.07 -4.93
C ARG A 34 -5.87 4.63 -4.72
N PRO A 35 -5.66 3.73 -5.70
CA PRO A 35 -6.14 2.34 -5.64
C PRO A 35 -5.73 1.59 -4.38
N TYR A 36 -4.47 1.73 -3.92
CA TYR A 36 -3.99 1.07 -2.69
C TYR A 36 -4.75 1.50 -1.43
N TYR A 37 -5.29 2.72 -1.38
CA TYR A 37 -6.14 3.15 -0.26
C TYR A 37 -7.52 2.54 -0.30
N LYS A 38 -8.06 2.14 -1.46
CA LYS A 38 -9.34 1.43 -1.54
C LYS A 38 -9.32 0.18 -0.65
N THR A 39 -8.27 -0.62 -0.80
CA THR A 39 -8.06 -1.85 -0.01
C THR A 39 -7.72 -1.55 1.44
N ALA A 40 -6.82 -0.59 1.66
CA ALA A 40 -6.35 -0.27 3.00
C ALA A 40 -7.45 0.36 3.87
N THR A 41 -8.45 1.00 3.24
CA THR A 41 -9.61 1.58 3.91
C THR A 41 -10.78 0.62 4.01
N GLU A 42 -10.86 -0.42 3.18
CA GLU A 42 -12.02 -1.33 3.06
C GLU A 42 -12.46 -1.91 4.41
N TRP A 43 -11.53 -2.46 5.19
CA TRP A 43 -11.85 -3.05 6.50
C TRP A 43 -12.29 -2.03 7.54
N ALA A 44 -11.66 -0.85 7.55
CA ALA A 44 -11.98 0.22 8.48
C ALA A 44 -13.34 0.85 8.15
N TYR A 45 -13.59 1.03 6.86
CA TYR A 45 -14.82 1.55 6.32
C TYR A 45 -15.97 0.56 6.51
N ALA A 46 -15.78 -0.72 6.20
CA ALA A 46 -16.79 -1.77 6.38
C ALA A 46 -17.24 -1.89 7.84
N ARG A 47 -16.31 -1.84 8.80
CA ARG A 47 -16.66 -1.83 10.22
C ARG A 47 -17.46 -0.59 10.61
N ALA A 48 -17.04 0.59 10.15
CA ALA A 48 -17.78 1.83 10.39
C ALA A 48 -19.19 1.79 9.78
N MET A 49 -19.34 1.25 8.56
CA MET A 49 -20.65 1.08 7.92
C MET A 49 -21.55 0.15 8.72
N LYS A 50 -21.03 -1.00 9.20
CA LYS A 50 -21.78 -1.92 10.05
C LYS A 50 -22.26 -1.26 11.35
N ASP A 51 -21.40 -0.47 11.99
CA ASP A 51 -21.75 0.24 13.23
C ASP A 51 -22.80 1.33 12.97
N ILE A 52 -22.69 2.05 11.84
CA ILE A 52 -23.67 3.05 11.40
C ILE A 52 -25.03 2.39 11.12
N GLU A 53 -25.04 1.30 10.35
CA GLU A 53 -26.24 0.58 9.95
C GLU A 53 -26.98 -0.01 11.17
N ALA A 54 -26.25 -0.65 12.08
CA ALA A 54 -26.81 -1.16 13.33
C ALA A 54 -27.50 -0.07 14.17
N ARG A 55 -27.06 1.19 14.02
CA ARG A 55 -27.55 2.33 14.81
C ARG A 55 -28.70 3.09 14.15
N PHE A 56 -28.63 3.28 12.84
CA PHE A 56 -29.51 4.17 12.10
C PHE A 56 -30.40 3.45 11.08
N GLY A 57 -30.23 2.15 10.92
CA GLY A 57 -30.95 1.32 9.97
C GLY A 57 -30.19 1.10 8.66
N GLU A 58 -30.75 0.22 7.84
CA GLU A 58 -30.22 -0.18 6.54
C GLU A 58 -30.02 1.02 5.61
N GLY A 59 -28.92 0.99 4.84
CA GLY A 59 -28.58 2.02 3.85
C GLY A 59 -28.03 3.33 4.42
N VAL A 60 -27.77 3.41 5.73
CA VAL A 60 -27.16 4.60 6.33
C VAL A 60 -25.63 4.51 6.30
N THR A 61 -24.99 5.59 5.85
CA THR A 61 -23.52 5.65 5.62
C THR A 61 -22.78 6.69 6.45
N ARG A 62 -23.47 7.39 7.36
CA ARG A 62 -22.94 8.54 8.11
C ARG A 62 -23.34 8.54 9.58
N PHE A 63 -22.42 8.95 10.43
CA PHE A 63 -22.64 9.14 11.86
C PHE A 63 -23.36 10.45 12.19
N ASP A 64 -23.22 11.52 11.39
CA ASP A 64 -23.87 12.82 11.64
C ASP A 64 -25.35 12.79 11.29
N ARG A 65 -26.10 12.01 12.08
CA ARG A 65 -27.56 11.96 12.04
C ARG A 65 -28.16 12.43 13.34
N ARG A 66 -29.36 12.98 13.26
CA ARG A 66 -30.13 13.33 14.45
C ARG A 66 -30.54 12.03 15.15
N LEU A 67 -30.07 11.86 16.39
CA LEU A 67 -30.62 10.83 17.26
C LEU A 67 -32.13 11.05 17.46
N PRO A 68 -32.92 9.99 17.69
CA PRO A 68 -34.35 10.12 17.96
C PRO A 68 -34.61 11.13 19.08
N LYS A 69 -35.61 12.02 18.94
CA LYS A 69 -35.97 13.01 19.97
C LYS A 69 -36.23 12.35 21.34
N LYS A 70 -36.83 11.15 21.30
CA LYS A 70 -37.15 10.31 22.46
C LYS A 70 -36.00 9.42 22.94
N ALA A 71 -34.79 9.55 22.37
CA ALA A 71 -33.65 8.75 22.77
C ALA A 71 -33.39 8.88 24.28
N THR A 72 -33.22 7.74 24.93
CA THR A 72 -32.87 7.67 26.35
C THR A 72 -31.44 8.13 26.55
N ARG A 73 -31.10 8.53 27.78
CA ARG A 73 -29.72 8.88 28.13
C ARG A 73 -28.73 7.75 27.81
N LEU A 74 -29.11 6.51 28.09
CA LEU A 74 -28.31 5.31 27.80
C LEU A 74 -28.08 5.13 26.30
N GLN A 75 -29.12 5.36 25.48
CA GLN A 75 -28.99 5.32 24.02
C GLN A 75 -28.05 6.42 23.49
N ILE A 76 -28.00 7.60 24.10
CA ILE A 76 -27.05 8.64 23.68
C ILE A 76 -25.62 8.27 24.07
N ILE A 77 -25.41 7.76 25.29
CA ILE A 77 -24.09 7.31 25.76
C ILE A 77 -23.56 6.17 24.88
N ALA A 78 -24.39 5.19 24.56
CA ALA A 78 -24.00 4.11 23.67
C ALA A 78 -23.65 4.64 22.26
N ALA A 79 -24.37 5.65 21.74
CA ALA A 79 -24.06 6.23 20.43
C ALA A 79 -22.72 6.97 20.46
N ILE A 80 -22.42 7.64 21.58
CA ILE A 80 -21.11 8.26 21.80
C ILE A 80 -20.00 7.21 21.80
N SER A 81 -20.19 6.10 22.52
CA SER A 81 -19.21 5.01 22.62
C SER A 81 -18.90 4.38 21.26
N ASP A 82 -19.90 4.17 20.41
CA ASP A 82 -19.71 3.57 19.08
C ASP A 82 -18.90 4.52 18.17
N VAL A 83 -19.29 5.79 18.12
CA VAL A 83 -18.57 6.80 17.33
C VAL A 83 -17.14 6.97 17.84
N GLN A 84 -16.96 6.95 19.16
CA GLN A 84 -15.64 7.07 19.78
C GLN A 84 -14.77 5.85 19.47
N THR A 85 -15.35 4.64 19.47
CA THR A 85 -14.66 3.41 19.07
C THR A 85 -14.14 3.49 17.64
N PHE A 86 -14.94 4.03 16.71
CA PHE A 86 -14.48 4.30 15.36
C PHE A 86 -13.34 5.32 15.35
N ILE A 87 -13.48 6.45 16.04
CA ILE A 87 -12.46 7.51 16.10
C ILE A 87 -11.14 6.99 16.71
N ASP A 88 -11.20 6.12 17.72
CA ASP A 88 -10.01 5.62 18.39
C ASP A 88 -9.33 4.49 17.60
N SER A 89 -10.02 3.91 16.62
CA SER A 89 -9.40 2.97 15.70
C SER A 89 -8.28 3.66 14.90
N PRO A 90 -7.05 3.11 14.88
CA PRO A 90 -5.96 3.62 14.05
C PRO A 90 -6.37 3.72 12.58
N THR A 91 -7.19 2.79 12.11
CA THR A 91 -7.61 2.73 10.70
C THR A 91 -8.73 3.72 10.34
N SER A 92 -9.21 4.53 11.29
CA SER A 92 -10.15 5.62 11.00
C SER A 92 -9.48 6.86 10.39
N SER A 93 -8.16 6.84 10.19
CA SER A 93 -7.42 7.95 9.60
C SER A 93 -6.39 7.44 8.59
N LEU A 94 -6.08 8.26 7.58
CA LEU A 94 -5.11 7.89 6.54
C LEU A 94 -3.72 7.63 7.11
N SER A 95 -3.28 8.45 8.07
CA SER A 95 -1.99 8.28 8.76
C SER A 95 -1.96 7.00 9.58
N GLY A 96 -3.03 6.69 10.31
CA GLY A 96 -3.09 5.46 11.08
C GLY A 96 -3.20 4.21 10.21
N ILE A 97 -3.92 4.25 9.08
CA ILE A 97 -3.89 3.19 8.06
C ILE A 97 -2.46 2.97 7.56
N LYS A 98 -1.79 4.05 7.14
CA LYS A 98 -0.40 3.99 6.67
C LYS A 98 0.50 3.34 7.73
N ASN A 99 0.45 3.80 8.97
CA ASN A 99 1.25 3.25 10.07
C ASN A 99 0.98 1.75 10.31
N VAL A 100 -0.28 1.31 10.21
CA VAL A 100 -0.64 -0.12 10.36
C VAL A 100 -0.04 -0.94 9.22
N TYR A 101 -0.18 -0.47 7.98
CA TYR A 101 0.37 -1.17 6.82
C TYR A 101 1.89 -1.17 6.79
N GLU A 102 2.55 -0.06 7.14
CA GLU A 102 4.02 0.01 7.26
C GLU A 102 4.53 -1.00 8.30
N LYS A 103 3.88 -1.09 9.47
CA LYS A 103 4.24 -2.09 10.49
C LYS A 103 4.08 -3.52 9.97
N ARG A 104 2.96 -3.83 9.32
CA ARG A 104 2.72 -5.15 8.73
C ARG A 104 3.75 -5.50 7.66
N THR A 105 4.02 -4.54 6.77
CA THR A 105 5.01 -4.68 5.70
C THR A 105 6.39 -4.95 6.26
N LYS A 106 6.80 -4.18 7.27
CA LYS A 106 8.07 -4.40 7.97
C LYS A 106 8.16 -5.82 8.54
N THR A 107 7.12 -6.29 9.24
CA THR A 107 7.10 -7.66 9.78
C THR A 107 7.21 -8.72 8.67
N ILE A 108 6.54 -8.53 7.53
CA ILE A 108 6.59 -9.47 6.41
C ILE A 108 7.97 -9.45 5.74
N ASN A 109 8.55 -8.27 5.53
CA ASN A 109 9.90 -8.10 4.99
C ASN A 109 10.93 -8.80 5.89
N ASP A 110 10.91 -8.49 7.19
CA ASP A 110 11.86 -9.04 8.18
C ASP A 110 11.75 -10.57 8.29
N LYS A 111 10.52 -11.11 8.28
CA LYS A 111 10.27 -12.54 8.51
C LYS A 111 10.50 -13.41 7.29
N TYR A 112 10.24 -12.88 6.09
CA TYR A 112 10.20 -13.67 4.86
C TYR A 112 11.24 -13.24 3.83
N GLY A 113 12.09 -12.25 4.14
CA GLY A 113 13.11 -11.76 3.21
C GLY A 113 12.50 -11.07 1.98
N THR A 114 11.34 -10.45 2.15
CA THR A 114 10.70 -9.64 1.11
C THR A 114 11.14 -8.17 1.22
N ASP A 115 10.88 -7.39 0.18
CA ASP A 115 11.27 -5.99 0.07
C ASP A 115 10.10 -5.14 -0.44
N PHE A 116 8.93 -5.35 0.16
CA PHE A 116 7.73 -4.59 -0.19
C PHE A 116 7.79 -3.17 0.38
N LYS A 117 7.29 -2.20 -0.39
CA LYS A 117 6.70 -0.99 0.20
C LYS A 117 5.30 -1.30 0.69
N TRP A 118 4.77 -0.47 1.60
CA TRP A 118 3.46 -0.74 2.17
C TRP A 118 2.34 -0.64 1.14
N GLU A 119 2.50 0.21 0.13
CA GLU A 119 1.62 0.30 -1.03
C GLU A 119 1.61 -1.02 -1.83
N ASP A 120 2.79 -1.59 -2.11
CA ASP A 120 2.93 -2.85 -2.85
C ASP A 120 2.23 -4.01 -2.12
N LEU A 121 2.38 -4.04 -0.79
CA LEU A 121 1.69 -5.04 0.03
C LEU A 121 0.17 -4.85 -0.01
N ALA A 122 -0.31 -3.60 0.08
CA ALA A 122 -1.73 -3.31 0.00
C ALA A 122 -2.32 -3.74 -1.35
N ASP A 123 -1.60 -3.48 -2.45
CA ASP A 123 -2.00 -3.87 -3.80
C ASP A 123 -1.99 -5.39 -3.97
N LEU A 124 -0.94 -6.08 -3.50
CA LEU A 124 -0.86 -7.54 -3.55
C LEU A 124 -2.06 -8.20 -2.85
N LEU A 125 -2.39 -7.74 -1.64
CA LEU A 125 -3.53 -8.27 -0.88
C LEU A 125 -4.86 -7.97 -1.59
N SER A 126 -4.97 -6.81 -2.25
CA SER A 126 -6.19 -6.43 -2.98
C SER A 126 -6.44 -7.24 -4.25
N SER A 127 -5.37 -7.67 -4.90
CA SER A 127 -5.47 -8.38 -6.17
C SER A 127 -6.08 -9.78 -6.04
N GLY A 128 -6.23 -10.29 -4.82
CA GLY A 128 -6.61 -11.66 -4.54
C GLY A 128 -5.56 -12.70 -4.95
N GLN A 129 -4.42 -12.28 -5.51
CA GLN A 129 -3.32 -13.19 -5.89
C GLN A 129 -2.74 -13.88 -4.66
N TYR A 130 -2.58 -13.11 -3.56
CA TYR A 130 -2.14 -13.67 -2.29
C TYR A 130 -3.10 -14.76 -1.79
N ASP A 131 -4.40 -14.49 -1.76
CA ASP A 131 -5.40 -15.44 -1.25
C ASP A 131 -5.44 -16.72 -2.08
N LYS A 132 -5.32 -16.62 -3.42
CA LYS A 132 -5.23 -17.79 -4.30
C LYS A 132 -4.04 -18.68 -3.95
N LEU A 133 -2.86 -18.09 -3.75
CA LEU A 133 -1.66 -18.82 -3.38
C LEU A 133 -1.76 -19.38 -1.95
N ALA A 134 -2.23 -18.57 -1.00
CA ALA A 134 -2.36 -18.94 0.41
C ALA A 134 -3.37 -20.08 0.62
N ASN A 135 -4.47 -20.09 -0.13
CA ASN A 135 -5.45 -21.18 -0.09
C ASN A 135 -4.89 -22.50 -0.65
N THR A 136 -3.93 -22.44 -1.56
CA THR A 136 -3.34 -23.64 -2.18
C THR A 136 -2.16 -24.18 -1.37
N TYR A 137 -1.27 -23.31 -0.90
CA TYR A 137 0.02 -23.70 -0.33
C TYR A 137 0.18 -23.35 1.15
N GLY A 138 -0.81 -22.67 1.73
CA GLY A 138 -0.73 -22.10 3.06
C GLY A 138 -0.05 -20.72 3.08
N SER A 139 -0.50 -19.87 4.01
CA SER A 139 -0.02 -18.50 4.17
C SER A 139 1.50 -18.38 4.34
N GLN A 140 2.08 -19.24 5.19
CA GLN A 140 3.52 -19.19 5.48
C GLN A 140 4.38 -19.59 4.29
N THR A 141 4.00 -20.65 3.58
CA THR A 141 4.68 -21.12 2.36
C THR A 141 4.62 -20.04 1.29
N THR A 142 3.44 -19.46 1.08
CA THR A 142 3.22 -18.38 0.12
C THR A 142 4.18 -17.21 0.36
N TRP A 143 4.29 -16.73 1.59
CA TRP A 143 5.21 -15.63 1.91
C TRP A 143 6.69 -15.99 1.69
N LYS A 144 7.11 -17.21 2.07
CA LYS A 144 8.48 -17.68 1.83
C LYS A 144 8.80 -17.72 0.34
N THR A 145 7.91 -18.29 -0.47
CA THR A 145 8.08 -18.38 -1.92
C THR A 145 8.16 -16.98 -2.54
N ILE A 146 7.32 -16.03 -2.10
CA ILE A 146 7.40 -14.64 -2.56
C ILE A 146 8.77 -14.02 -2.24
N GLY A 147 9.29 -14.22 -1.03
CA GLY A 147 10.62 -13.75 -0.64
C GLY A 147 11.73 -14.34 -1.50
N GLU A 148 11.71 -15.66 -1.70
CA GLU A 148 12.68 -16.36 -2.56
C GLU A 148 12.63 -15.87 -4.01
N MET A 149 11.44 -15.65 -4.56
CA MET A 149 11.28 -15.08 -5.91
C MET A 149 11.86 -13.67 -6.01
N GLN A 150 11.63 -12.81 -5.02
CA GLN A 150 12.20 -11.47 -5.00
C GLN A 150 13.73 -11.51 -4.91
N LYS A 151 14.29 -12.41 -4.11
CA LYS A 151 15.73 -12.62 -4.03
C LYS A 151 16.31 -13.08 -5.37
N LYS A 152 15.76 -14.13 -5.99
CA LYS A 152 16.20 -14.61 -7.31
C LYS A 152 16.09 -13.55 -8.39
N LYS A 153 15.03 -12.73 -8.35
CA LYS A 153 14.87 -11.60 -9.28
C LYS A 153 16.01 -10.58 -9.16
N LYS A 154 16.46 -10.29 -7.93
CA LYS A 154 17.61 -9.41 -7.68
C LYS A 154 18.91 -10.02 -8.21
N GLU A 155 19.15 -11.30 -7.92
CA GLU A 155 20.34 -12.04 -8.41
C GLU A 155 20.40 -12.03 -9.95
N ILE A 156 19.30 -12.34 -10.63
CA ILE A 156 19.22 -12.29 -12.11
C ILE A 156 19.51 -10.88 -12.65
N ALA A 157 18.98 -9.84 -12.01
CA ALA A 157 19.22 -8.46 -12.43
C ALA A 157 20.70 -8.06 -12.28
N GLU A 158 21.37 -8.51 -11.22
CA GLU A 158 22.81 -8.30 -11.01
C GLU A 158 23.65 -9.02 -12.07
N GLU A 159 23.32 -10.28 -12.38
CA GLU A 159 23.97 -11.04 -13.44
C GLU A 159 23.81 -10.37 -14.81
N MET A 160 22.60 -9.92 -15.16
CA MET A 160 22.34 -9.21 -16.41
C MET A 160 23.16 -7.92 -16.52
N ASN A 161 23.30 -7.17 -15.41
CA ASN A 161 24.14 -5.97 -15.38
C ASN A 161 25.62 -6.30 -15.59
N LEU A 162 26.11 -7.40 -14.99
CA LEU A 162 27.47 -7.87 -15.18
C LEU A 162 27.73 -8.28 -16.64
N ILE A 163 26.81 -9.04 -17.24
CA ILE A 163 26.87 -9.43 -18.66
C ILE A 163 26.88 -8.19 -19.55
N SER A 164 25.98 -7.23 -19.32
CA SER A 164 25.91 -5.97 -20.08
C SER A 164 27.20 -5.15 -19.97
N SER A 165 27.76 -5.03 -18.76
CA SER A 165 29.03 -4.31 -18.55
C SER A 165 30.23 -5.01 -19.20
N THR A 166 30.24 -6.34 -19.19
CA THR A 166 31.27 -7.17 -19.82
C THR A 166 31.16 -7.07 -21.33
N HIS A 167 29.96 -7.15 -21.88
CA HIS A 167 29.70 -6.96 -23.31
C HIS A 167 30.15 -5.58 -23.80
N LYS A 168 29.86 -4.51 -23.05
CA LYS A 168 30.38 -3.15 -23.36
C LYS A 168 31.90 -3.08 -23.38
N ARG A 169 32.58 -3.72 -22.40
CA ARG A 169 34.05 -3.77 -22.34
C ARG A 169 34.68 -4.57 -23.47
N ILE A 170 34.05 -5.68 -23.87
CA ILE A 170 34.48 -6.51 -24.99
C ILE A 170 34.29 -5.73 -26.29
N SER A 171 33.10 -5.17 -26.53
CA SER A 171 32.82 -4.32 -27.70
C SER A 171 33.85 -3.21 -27.87
N SER A 172 34.20 -2.49 -26.80
CA SER A 172 35.16 -1.38 -26.89
C SER A 172 36.62 -1.82 -27.07
N LYS A 173 37.02 -2.96 -26.50
CA LYS A 173 38.37 -3.51 -26.68
C LYS A 173 38.55 -4.15 -28.06
N ASP A 174 37.55 -4.89 -28.53
CA ASP A 174 37.60 -5.59 -29.80
C ASP A 174 37.45 -4.61 -30.96
N GLU A 175 36.58 -3.59 -30.89
CA GLU A 175 36.57 -2.51 -31.89
C GLU A 175 37.91 -1.78 -31.96
N SER A 176 38.53 -1.48 -30.81
CA SER A 176 39.84 -0.82 -30.81
C SER A 176 40.96 -1.71 -31.36
N ALA A 177 40.93 -3.02 -31.07
CA ALA A 177 41.93 -3.96 -31.57
C ALA A 177 41.74 -4.25 -33.07
N ILE A 178 40.50 -4.42 -33.51
CA ILE A 178 40.12 -4.59 -34.92
C ILE A 178 40.49 -3.33 -35.70
N ASN A 179 40.15 -2.13 -35.21
CA ASN A 179 40.52 -0.88 -35.88
C ASN A 179 42.04 -0.71 -35.96
N LYS A 180 42.80 -1.06 -34.91
CA LYS A 180 44.26 -1.05 -34.96
C LYS A 180 44.84 -2.03 -35.97
N GLU A 181 44.28 -3.24 -36.05
CA GLU A 181 44.69 -4.27 -37.00
C GLU A 181 44.32 -3.89 -38.45
N ILE A 182 43.15 -3.29 -38.66
CA ILE A 182 42.74 -2.72 -39.96
C ILE A 182 43.73 -1.62 -40.37
N VAL A 183 44.03 -0.66 -39.49
CA VAL A 183 45.00 0.41 -39.75
C VAL A 183 46.39 -0.17 -40.06
N ARG A 184 46.84 -1.18 -39.32
CA ARG A 184 48.12 -1.87 -39.56
C ARG A 184 48.14 -2.52 -40.94
N ARG A 185 47.12 -3.30 -41.30
CA ARG A 185 47.02 -3.97 -42.60
C ARG A 185 46.89 -3.01 -43.77
N LEU A 186 46.16 -1.89 -43.61
CA LEU A 186 46.08 -0.85 -44.63
C LEU A 186 47.46 -0.21 -44.85
N SER A 187 48.17 0.12 -43.77
CA SER A 187 49.53 0.68 -43.82
C SER A 187 50.55 -0.27 -44.47
N GLU A 188 50.48 -1.57 -44.15
CA GLU A 188 51.37 -2.61 -44.74
C GLU A 188 51.18 -2.79 -46.25
N ASN A 189 50.01 -2.43 -46.77
CA ASN A 189 49.70 -2.48 -48.20
C ASN A 189 49.79 -1.10 -48.89
N GLY A 190 50.38 -0.09 -48.24
CA GLY A 190 50.58 1.24 -48.80
C GLY A 190 49.31 2.08 -48.96
N LEU A 191 48.20 1.69 -48.31
CA LEU A 191 46.94 2.42 -48.32
C LEU A 191 46.82 3.24 -47.03
N THR A 192 46.73 4.56 -47.15
CA THR A 192 46.38 5.44 -46.02
C THR A 192 44.87 5.64 -45.96
N LEU A 193 44.31 5.81 -44.76
CA LEU A 193 42.88 6.07 -44.54
C LEU A 193 42.38 7.32 -45.29
N GLU A 194 43.27 8.29 -45.54
CA GLU A 194 43.01 9.50 -46.33
C GLU A 194 42.81 9.22 -47.83
N GLY A 195 43.19 8.04 -48.34
CA GLY A 195 42.96 7.62 -49.72
C GLY A 195 41.65 6.85 -49.94
N LEU A 196 40.85 6.62 -48.89
CA LEU A 196 39.61 5.82 -48.92
C LEU A 196 38.34 6.63 -48.64
N ILE A 197 38.45 7.95 -48.45
CA ILE A 197 37.34 8.92 -48.37
C ILE A 197 37.28 9.68 -49.70
#